data_AF-A0A947IEC2-F1
#
_entry.id   AF-A0A947IEC2-F1
#
_cell.length_a   1.000
_cell.length_b   1.000
_cell.length_c   1.000
_cell.angle_alpha   90.00
_cell.angle_beta   90.00
_cell.angle_gamma   90.00
#
_symmetry.space_group_name_H-M   'P 1'
#
loop_
_entity.id
_entity.type
_entity.pdbx_description
1 polymer ?
#
loop_
_entity_poly.entity_id
_entity_poly.type
_entity_poly.pdbx_seq_one_letter_code
_entity_poly.pdbx_strand_id
1 'polypeptide(L)'
;MTELVAFLSLSDANVRAVVIGTMLLGATAGAIGCFALLRKRALIGDTLAHAALPGVVIGFVIAGGKVPFALLLGAMVTAWLAALAVNFISARSKITSDTAMAVVLSVFFAVGVVGLTFVQKSGEAAQSGLSNFL
;
A
#
# COMPACT_ATOMS: atom_id res chain seq x y z
N MET A 1 24.52 8.53 27.08
CA MET A 1 24.30 10.00 26.97
C MET A 1 24.69 10.51 25.57
N THR A 2 25.87 10.15 25.04
CA THR A 2 26.35 10.55 23.70
C THR A 2 25.47 10.07 22.53
N GLU A 3 25.03 8.81 22.54
CA GLU A 3 24.11 8.26 21.52
C GLU A 3 22.77 9.01 21.44
N LEU A 4 22.23 9.42 22.59
CA LEU A 4 20.95 10.12 22.69
C LEU A 4 21.06 11.56 22.16
N VAL A 5 22.21 12.20 22.39
CA VAL A 5 22.54 13.52 21.84
C VAL A 5 22.82 13.43 20.34
N ALA A 6 23.50 12.39 19.85
CA ALA A 6 23.73 12.17 18.42
C ALA A 6 22.43 11.93 17.64
N PHE A 7 21.51 11.15 18.22
CA PHE A 7 20.16 10.91 17.70
C PHE A 7 19.34 12.21 17.63
N LEU A 8 19.30 12.99 18.72
CA LEU A 8 18.60 14.27 18.76
C LEU A 8 19.26 15.36 17.89
N SER A 9 20.57 15.28 17.70
CA SER A 9 21.35 16.19 16.85
C SER A 9 21.22 15.88 15.35
N LEU A 10 20.45 14.86 14.95
CA LEU A 10 20.24 14.46 13.54
C LEU A 10 21.53 14.26 12.75
N SER A 11 22.60 13.84 13.44
CA SER A 11 23.93 13.71 12.84
C SER A 11 23.99 12.53 11.88
N ASP A 12 23.28 11.45 12.20
CA ASP A 12 23.21 10.25 11.37
C ASP A 12 22.35 10.46 10.11
N ALA A 13 22.90 10.09 8.97
CA ALA A 13 22.22 10.19 7.68
C ALA A 13 20.90 9.40 7.64
N ASN A 14 20.85 8.23 8.28
CA ASN A 14 19.64 7.40 8.34
C ASN A 14 18.54 8.07 9.17
N VAL A 15 18.87 8.60 10.35
CA VAL A 15 17.90 9.30 11.21
C VAL A 15 17.34 10.52 10.48
N ARG A 16 18.21 11.30 9.82
CA ARG A 16 17.78 12.46 9.02
C ARG A 16 16.85 12.05 7.87
N ALA A 17 17.19 11.00 7.13
CA ALA A 17 16.36 10.52 6.02
C ALA A 17 14.97 10.05 6.49
N VAL A 18 14.91 9.29 7.59
CA VAL A 18 13.64 8.81 8.16
C VAL A 18 12.81 9.97 8.70
N VAL A 19 13.40 10.92 9.45
CA VAL A 19 12.67 12.08 10.00
C VAL A 19 12.09 12.94 8.89
N ILE A 20 12.88 13.26 7.86
CA ILE A 20 12.38 14.02 6.71
C ILE A 20 11.28 13.24 5.98
N GLY A 21 11.48 11.94 5.75
CA GLY A 21 10.49 11.08 5.10
C GLY A 21 9.17 11.02 5.86
N THR A 22 9.19 10.79 7.17
CA THR A 22 7.98 10.73 7.99
C THR A 22 7.32 12.09 8.16
N MET A 23 8.09 13.19 8.22
CA MET A 23 7.54 14.55 8.19
C MET A 23 6.78 14.83 6.89
N LEU A 24 7.36 14.50 5.74
CA LEU A 24 6.71 14.70 4.44
C LEU A 24 5.47 13.81 4.28
N LEU A 25 5.57 12.53 4.67
CA LEU A 25 4.43 11.61 4.67
C LEU A 25 3.32 12.08 5.61
N GLY A 26 3.66 12.52 6.82
CA GLY A 26 2.72 13.03 7.80
C GLY A 26 2.03 14.32 7.36
N ALA A 27 2.79 15.27 6.80
CA ALA A 27 2.23 16.52 6.30
C ALA A 27 1.25 16.30 5.14
N THR A 28 1.61 15.44 4.19
CA THR A 28 0.75 15.10 3.04
C THR A 28 -0.47 14.27 3.45
N ALA A 29 -0.28 13.23 4.26
CA ALA A 29 -1.38 12.40 4.76
C ALA A 29 -2.35 13.20 5.65
N GLY A 30 -1.85 14.10 6.49
CA GLY A 30 -2.66 14.99 7.31
C GLY A 30 -3.48 15.97 6.47
N ALA A 31 -2.86 16.62 5.47
CA ALA A 31 -3.57 17.54 4.58
C ALA A 31 -4.68 16.85 3.77
N ILE A 32 -4.37 15.69 3.16
CA ILE A 32 -5.34 14.90 2.39
C ILE A 32 -6.42 14.32 3.32
N GLY A 33 -6.03 13.84 4.50
CA GLY A 33 -6.92 13.27 5.51
C GLY A 33 -7.95 14.28 6.00
N CYS A 34 -7.54 15.49 6.37
CA CYS A 34 -8.44 16.58 6.78
C CYS A 34 -9.50 16.87 5.69
N PHE A 35 -9.08 16.93 4.43
CA PHE A 35 -10.01 17.15 3.32
C PHE A 35 -10.98 15.98 3.10
N ALA A 36 -10.47 14.74 3.19
CA ALA A 36 -11.29 13.53 3.07
C ALA A 36 -12.35 13.43 4.19
N LEU A 37 -11.98 13.80 5.42
CA LEU A 37 -12.88 13.86 6.58
C LEU A 37 -13.99 14.90 6.37
N LEU A 38 -13.64 16.13 5.97
CA LEU A 38 -14.63 17.18 5.71
C LEU A 38 -15.60 16.81 4.58
N ARG A 39 -15.14 16.03 3.59
CA ARG A 39 -15.96 15.51 2.49
C ARG A 39 -16.80 14.28 2.86
N LYS A 40 -16.79 13.85 4.13
CA LYS A 40 -17.43 12.61 4.59
C LYS A 40 -16.98 11.36 3.82
N ARG A 41 -15.72 11.34 3.37
CA ARG A 41 -15.09 10.21 2.66
C ARG A 41 -13.93 9.65 3.48
N ALA A 42 -14.17 9.40 4.77
CA ALA A 42 -13.13 8.93 5.69
C ALA A 42 -12.56 7.55 5.29
N LEU A 43 -13.40 6.67 4.72
CA LEU A 43 -13.01 5.29 4.35
C LEU A 43 -12.18 5.18 3.07
N ILE A 44 -11.97 6.28 2.33
CA ILE A 44 -11.32 6.19 1.01
C ILE A 44 -9.86 5.75 1.13
N GLY A 45 -9.15 6.22 2.16
CA GLY A 45 -7.77 5.85 2.42
C GLY A 45 -7.63 4.36 2.74
N ASP A 46 -8.52 3.83 3.56
CA ASP A 46 -8.56 2.41 3.92
C ASP A 46 -8.84 1.53 2.70
N THR A 47 -9.82 1.93 1.89
CA THR A 47 -10.19 1.25 0.64
C THR A 47 -9.02 1.18 -0.33
N LEU A 48 -8.34 2.31 -0.55
CA LEU A 48 -7.20 2.40 -1.46
C LEU A 48 -5.99 1.58 -0.98
N ALA A 49 -5.70 1.59 0.32
CA ALA A 49 -4.56 0.88 0.90
C ALA A 49 -4.67 -0.64 0.71
N HIS A 50 -5.85 -1.21 0.98
CA HIS A 50 -6.08 -2.64 0.81
C HIS A 50 -6.26 -3.02 -0.66
N ALA A 51 -6.82 -2.14 -1.49
CA ALA A 51 -6.93 -2.37 -2.91
C ALA A 51 -5.59 -2.32 -3.67
N ALA A 52 -4.54 -1.79 -3.03
CA ALA A 52 -3.19 -1.80 -3.59
C ALA A 52 -2.52 -3.20 -3.53
N LEU A 53 -2.91 -4.06 -2.59
CA LEU A 53 -2.33 -5.40 -2.42
C LEU A 53 -2.30 -6.26 -3.69
N PRO A 54 -3.40 -6.44 -4.44
CA PRO A 54 -3.36 -7.22 -5.68
C PRO A 54 -2.34 -6.69 -6.69
N GLY A 55 -2.12 -5.37 -6.77
CA GLY A 55 -1.13 -4.79 -7.67
C GLY A 55 0.30 -5.02 -7.22
N VAL A 56 0.56 -5.02 -5.91
CA VAL A 56 1.87 -5.41 -5.36
C VAL A 56 2.18 -6.86 -5.74
N VAL A 57 1.21 -7.77 -5.63
CA VAL A 57 1.39 -9.18 -6.01
C VAL A 57 1.66 -9.32 -7.50
N ILE A 58 0.89 -8.63 -8.35
CA ILE A 58 1.10 -8.66 -9.81
C ILE A 58 2.48 -8.06 -10.16
N GLY A 59 2.86 -6.94 -9.54
CA GLY A 59 4.17 -6.32 -9.74
C GLY A 59 5.32 -7.22 -9.32
N PHE A 60 5.16 -7.98 -8.23
CA PHE A 60 6.13 -8.98 -7.79
C PHE A 60 6.31 -10.10 -8.82
N VAL A 61 5.20 -10.66 -9.31
CA VAL A 61 5.22 -11.76 -10.29
C VAL A 61 5.83 -11.31 -11.62
N ILE A 62 5.47 -10.13 -12.12
CA ILE A 62 6.01 -9.62 -13.40
C ILE A 62 7.50 -9.31 -13.29
N ALA A 63 7.95 -8.78 -12.15
CA ALA A 63 9.36 -8.43 -11.96
C ALA A 63 10.26 -9.64 -11.60
N GLY A 64 9.67 -10.79 -11.24
CA GLY A 64 10.42 -11.98 -10.81
C GLY A 64 11.28 -11.72 -9.56
N GLY A 65 10.89 -10.76 -8.72
CA GLY A 65 11.71 -10.31 -7.60
C GLY A 65 11.19 -9.06 -6.89
N LYS A 66 11.85 -8.69 -5.79
CA LYS A 66 11.51 -7.53 -4.96
C LYS A 66 12.06 -6.24 -5.56
N VAL A 67 11.63 -5.88 -6.77
CA VAL A 67 12.01 -4.61 -7.42
C VAL A 67 11.07 -3.51 -6.91
N PRO A 68 11.55 -2.53 -6.12
CA PRO A 68 10.68 -1.54 -5.48
C PRO A 68 9.83 -0.77 -6.49
N PHE A 69 10.39 -0.44 -7.65
CA PHE A 69 9.72 0.32 -8.69
C PHE A 69 8.54 -0.44 -9.31
N ALA A 70 8.69 -1.74 -9.57
CA ALA A 70 7.62 -2.57 -10.13
C ALA A 70 6.47 -2.78 -9.12
N LEU A 71 6.81 -2.97 -7.83
CA LEU A 71 5.83 -3.06 -6.76
C LEU A 71 5.04 -1.77 -6.60
N LEU A 72 5.72 -0.62 -6.66
CA LEU A 72 5.08 0.70 -6.54
C LEU A 72 4.14 0.95 -7.72
N LEU A 73 4.59 0.67 -8.95
CA LEU A 73 3.76 0.83 -10.15
C LEU A 73 2.54 -0.08 -10.11
N GLY A 74 2.73 -1.35 -9.75
CA GLY A 74 1.63 -2.30 -9.59
C GLY A 74 0.60 -1.80 -8.58
N ALA A 75 1.05 -1.41 -7.39
CA ALA A 75 0.21 -0.84 -6.34
C ALA A 75 -0.57 0.40 -6.80
N MET A 76 0.12 1.34 -7.46
CA MET A 76 -0.50 2.58 -7.99
C MET A 76 -1.58 2.27 -9.02
N VAL A 77 -1.33 1.36 -9.96
CA VAL A 77 -2.29 0.99 -11.00
C VAL A 77 -3.54 0.35 -10.38
N THR A 78 -3.40 -0.60 -9.46
CA THR A 78 -4.56 -1.22 -8.82
C THR A 78 -5.32 -0.26 -7.91
N ALA A 79 -4.62 0.61 -7.16
CA ALA A 79 -5.28 1.63 -6.34
C ALA A 79 -6.07 2.62 -7.20
N TRP A 80 -5.52 3.02 -8.36
CA TRP A 80 -6.23 3.86 -9.33
C TRP A 80 -7.48 3.17 -9.89
N LEU A 81 -7.36 1.90 -10.30
CA LEU A 81 -8.49 1.10 -10.78
C LEU A 81 -9.56 0.94 -9.71
N ALA A 82 -9.17 0.74 -8.45
CA ALA A 82 -10.11 0.66 -7.33
C ALA A 82 -10.83 2.00 -7.10
N ALA A 83 -10.14 3.14 -7.19
CA ALA A 83 -10.77 4.46 -7.11
C ALA A 83 -11.83 4.66 -8.22
N LEU A 84 -11.51 4.24 -9.45
CA LEU A 84 -12.45 4.27 -10.57
C LEU A 84 -13.64 3.34 -10.32
N ALA A 85 -13.41 2.13 -9.81
CA ALA A 85 -14.47 1.18 -9.47
C ALA A 85 -15.43 1.74 -8.41
N VAL A 86 -14.89 2.36 -7.34
CA VAL A 86 -15.71 3.04 -6.31
C VAL A 86 -16.56 4.14 -6.94
N ASN A 87 -15.96 5.01 -7.75
CA ASN A 87 -16.70 6.10 -8.41
C ASN A 87 -17.77 5.57 -9.37
N PHE A 88 -17.48 4.52 -10.14
CA PHE A 88 -18.42 3.90 -11.07
C PHE A 88 -19.62 3.27 -10.35
N ILE A 89 -19.36 2.49 -9.30
CA ILE A 89 -20.40 1.84 -8.50
C ILE A 89 -21.27 2.89 -7.82
N SER A 90 -20.65 3.91 -7.21
CA SER A 90 -21.35 5.01 -6.54
C SER A 90 -22.20 5.86 -7.50
N ALA A 91 -21.75 6.02 -8.76
CA ALA A 91 -22.50 6.78 -9.77
C ALA A 91 -23.68 6.02 -10.40
N ARG A 92 -23.56 4.70 -10.58
CA ARG A 92 -24.62 3.88 -11.21
C ARG A 92 -25.59 3.22 -10.23
N SER A 93 -25.26 3.14 -8.95
CA SER A 93 -26.04 2.40 -7.96
C SER A 93 -26.71 3.34 -6.96
N LYS A 94 -27.84 2.94 -6.40
CA LYS A 94 -28.54 3.68 -5.32
C LYS A 94 -27.92 3.47 -3.92
N ILE A 95 -26.74 2.83 -3.84
CA ILE A 95 -26.08 2.51 -2.57
C ILE A 95 -25.27 3.71 -2.06
N THR A 96 -24.99 3.75 -0.76
CA THR A 96 -24.16 4.82 -0.19
C THR A 96 -22.72 4.69 -0.67
N SER A 97 -22.00 5.82 -0.74
CA SER A 97 -20.59 5.84 -1.11
C SER A 97 -19.74 4.98 -0.18
N ASP A 98 -20.16 4.81 1.08
CA ASP A 98 -19.48 4.00 2.09
C ASP A 98 -19.62 2.50 1.80
N THR A 99 -20.84 2.06 1.46
CA THR A 99 -21.07 0.68 1.01
C THR A 99 -20.30 0.36 -0.27
N ALA A 100 -20.25 1.28 -1.24
CA ALA A 100 -19.49 1.10 -2.46
C ALA A 100 -17.98 0.91 -2.18
N MET A 101 -17.43 1.72 -1.26
CA MET A 101 -16.04 1.60 -0.80
C MET A 101 -15.78 0.24 -0.13
N ALA A 102 -16.65 -0.18 0.79
CA ALA A 102 -16.53 -1.46 1.51
C ALA A 102 -16.58 -2.69 0.57
N VAL A 103 -17.42 -2.65 -0.47
CA VAL A 103 -17.49 -3.72 -1.48
C VAL A 103 -16.19 -3.80 -2.28
N VAL A 104 -15.69 -2.68 -2.79
CA VAL A 104 -14.44 -2.65 -3.57
C VAL A 104 -13.26 -3.07 -2.71
N LEU A 105 -13.17 -2.56 -1.48
CA LEU A 105 -12.21 -2.96 -0.47
C LEU A 105 -12.16 -4.48 -0.32
N SER A 106 -13.31 -5.10 -0.03
CA SER A 106 -13.41 -6.54 0.25
C SER A 106 -12.99 -7.40 -0.93
N VAL A 107 -13.44 -7.04 -2.14
CA VAL A 107 -13.13 -7.80 -3.36
C VAL A 107 -11.65 -7.71 -3.70
N PHE A 108 -11.08 -6.51 -3.74
CA PHE A 108 -9.66 -6.33 -4.08
C PHE A 108 -8.74 -6.93 -3.03
N PHE A 109 -9.09 -6.78 -1.74
CA PHE A 109 -8.34 -7.39 -0.65
C PHE A 109 -8.34 -8.91 -0.75
N ALA A 110 -9.51 -9.53 -0.95
CA ALA A 110 -9.61 -10.98 -1.11
C ALA A 110 -8.78 -11.49 -2.30
N VAL A 111 -8.85 -10.81 -3.45
CA VAL A 111 -8.04 -11.14 -4.63
C VAL A 111 -6.54 -11.02 -4.31
N GLY A 112 -6.13 -9.95 -3.63
CA GLY A 112 -4.74 -9.74 -3.22
C GLY A 112 -4.22 -10.85 -2.29
N VAL A 113 -5.02 -11.23 -1.29
CA VAL A 113 -4.65 -12.30 -0.34
C VAL A 113 -4.56 -13.66 -1.03
N VAL A 114 -5.50 -13.98 -1.93
CA VAL A 114 -5.44 -15.22 -2.72
C VAL A 114 -4.18 -15.24 -3.60
N GLY A 115 -3.88 -14.12 -4.27
CA GLY A 115 -2.66 -13.99 -5.08
C GLY A 115 -1.38 -14.14 -4.25
N LEU A 116 -1.32 -13.50 -3.09
CA LEU A 116 -0.19 -13.63 -2.17
C LEU A 116 0.00 -15.07 -1.71
N THR A 117 -1.08 -15.74 -1.34
CA THR A 117 -1.07 -17.16 -0.92
C THR A 117 -0.58 -18.06 -2.06
N PHE A 118 -1.02 -17.79 -3.28
CA PHE A 118 -0.57 -18.53 -4.47
C PHE A 118 0.93 -18.35 -4.69
N VAL A 119 1.44 -17.12 -4.70
CA VAL A 119 2.88 -16.84 -4.86
C VAL A 119 3.72 -17.51 -3.77
N GLN A 120 3.27 -17.44 -2.52
CA GLN A 120 3.95 -18.10 -1.39
C GLN A 120 4.01 -19.62 -1.54
N LYS A 121 2.92 -20.25 -2.01
CA LYS A 121 2.87 -21.71 -2.25
C LYS A 121 3.60 -22.15 -3.51
N SER A 122 3.73 -21.27 -4.51
CA SER A 122 4.31 -21.59 -5.83
C SER A 122 5.84 -21.70 -5.83
N GLY A 123 6.51 -21.51 -4.70
CA GLY A 123 7.95 -21.80 -4.60
C GLY A 123 8.89 -20.69 -5.07
N GLU A 124 8.41 -19.50 -5.42
CA GLU A 124 9.28 -18.30 -5.60
C GLU A 124 9.80 -17.77 -4.24
N ALA A 125 9.33 -18.33 -3.12
CA ALA A 125 9.94 -18.20 -1.79
C ALA A 125 11.05 -19.23 -1.52
N ALA A 126 11.24 -20.23 -2.40
CA ALA A 126 12.32 -21.23 -2.28
C ALA A 126 13.69 -20.66 -2.68
N GLN A 127 13.74 -19.43 -3.21
CA GLN A 127 14.99 -18.64 -3.34
C GLN A 127 15.45 -18.02 -2.00
N SER A 128 15.04 -18.58 -0.85
CA SER A 128 15.51 -18.21 0.50
C SER A 128 16.78 -18.96 0.92
N GLY A 129 17.65 -19.36 -0.02
CA GLY A 129 19.02 -19.78 0.29
C GLY A 129 19.18 -21.08 1.10
N LEU A 130 18.15 -21.93 1.19
CA LEU A 130 18.25 -23.21 1.91
C LEU A 130 19.18 -24.22 1.20
N SER A 131 19.49 -24.00 -0.09
CA SER A 131 20.43 -24.81 -0.88
C SER A 131 21.90 -24.42 -0.71
N ASN A 132 22.22 -23.42 0.12
CA ASN A 132 23.60 -23.04 0.46
C ASN A 132 24.05 -23.59 1.82
N PHE A 133 23.25 -24.45 2.46
CA PHE A 133 23.53 -25.03 3.78
C PHE A 133 23.56 -26.58 3.79
N LEU A 134 23.40 -27.21 2.63
CA LEU A 134 23.70 -28.63 2.39
C LEU A 134 24.72 -28.74 1.26
#